data_AF-A0A2R6C095-F1
#
_entry.id   AF-A0A2R6C095-F1
#
_cell.length_a   1.000
_cell.length_b   1.000
_cell.length_c   1.000
_cell.angle_alpha   90.00
_cell.angle_beta   90.00
_cell.angle_gamma   90.00
#
_symmetry.space_group_name_H-M   'P 1'
#
loop_
_entity.id
_entity.type
_entity.pdbx_description
1 polymer ?
#
loop_
_entity_poly.entity_id
_entity_poly.type
_entity_poly.pdbx_seq_one_letter_code
_entity_poly.pdbx_strand_id
1 'polypeptide(L)'
;MQRYFHLILTVKTLIVYNALQGAYTGYIRIFWQPFVLSLGISLASIRLLETFSGSSGVLSSVLQLFGGRLSDRFGRKLLCTLGSFFLVLCWLVAAIAFVIHRSFLIIVSYLLWSASVLALPVLDAALADNVKESERSRVYSVVLLANVVPASITGFFAGNLATKSGPVLLLLLASLLEGLGLLLLLKVFVLHLWCF
;
A
#
# COMPACT_ATOMS: atom_id res chain seq x y z
N MET A 1 33.15 -16.54 4.58
CA MET A 1 31.98 -16.89 3.73
C MET A 1 30.82 -15.95 4.09
N GLN A 2 30.99 -14.64 3.86
CA GLN A 2 30.33 -13.58 4.65
C GLN A 2 29.99 -12.34 3.78
N ARG A 3 29.48 -12.56 2.56
CA ARG A 3 29.40 -11.50 1.53
C ARG A 3 28.09 -11.48 0.71
N TYR A 4 26.97 -11.77 1.36
CA TYR A 4 25.62 -11.62 0.81
C TYR A 4 24.68 -10.96 1.82
N PHE A 5 25.10 -9.80 2.33
CA PHE A 5 24.26 -8.86 3.08
C PHE A 5 23.27 -8.20 2.09
N HIS A 6 22.40 -9.00 1.48
CA HIS A 6 21.44 -8.54 0.49
C HIS A 6 20.47 -7.55 1.13
N LEU A 7 20.52 -6.27 0.75
CA LEU A 7 19.33 -5.42 0.48
C LEU A 7 18.13 -5.54 1.46
N ILE A 8 18.38 -5.75 2.75
CA ILE A 8 17.35 -6.16 3.72
C ILE A 8 16.59 -4.92 4.20
N LEU A 9 15.26 -4.95 4.07
CA LEU A 9 14.36 -3.98 4.71
C LEU A 9 14.46 -4.16 6.23
N THR A 10 14.75 -3.09 6.96
CA THR A 10 14.85 -3.19 8.41
C THR A 10 13.47 -3.22 9.07
N VAL A 11 13.36 -3.88 10.22
CA VAL A 11 12.13 -3.89 11.03
C VAL A 11 11.62 -2.47 11.33
N LYS A 12 12.53 -1.54 11.63
CA LYS A 12 12.18 -0.12 11.88
C LYS A 12 11.54 0.53 10.65
N THR A 13 12.11 0.30 9.46
CA THR A 13 11.54 0.79 8.20
C THR A 13 10.14 0.23 7.98
N LEU A 14 9.93 -1.07 8.23
CA LEU A 14 8.63 -1.72 8.06
C LEU A 14 7.58 -1.21 9.04
N ILE A 15 7.96 -0.90 10.29
CA ILE A 15 7.06 -0.29 11.28
C ILE A 15 6.59 1.09 10.80
N VAL A 16 7.52 1.97 10.40
CA VAL A 16 7.18 3.33 9.95
C VAL A 16 6.35 3.28 8.66
N TYR A 17 6.73 2.42 7.71
CA TYR A 17 5.98 2.21 6.47
C TYR A 17 4.54 1.75 6.74
N ASN A 18 4.35 0.80 7.66
CA ASN A 18 3.02 0.34 8.04
C ASN A 18 2.20 1.42 8.75
N ALA A 19 2.83 2.29 9.54
CA ALA A 19 2.16 3.41 10.17
C ALA A 19 1.66 4.46 9.17
N LEU A 20 2.47 4.78 8.16
CA LEU A 20 2.06 5.66 7.06
C LEU A 20 0.89 5.06 6.27
N GLN A 21 0.96 3.76 5.94
CA GLN A 21 -0.15 3.06 5.30
C GLN A 21 -1.42 3.05 6.16
N GLY A 22 -1.27 2.78 7.45
CA GLY A 22 -2.38 2.80 8.40
C GLY A 22 -3.11 4.14 8.38
N ALA A 23 -2.34 5.24 8.44
CA ALA A 23 -2.88 6.59 8.50
C ALA A 23 -3.83 6.90 7.34
N TYR A 24 -3.52 6.50 6.10
CA TYR A 24 -4.44 6.75 4.99
C TYR A 24 -5.50 5.67 4.76
N THR A 25 -5.16 4.39 4.98
CA THR A 25 -6.11 3.29 4.77
C THR A 25 -7.33 3.40 5.68
N GLY A 26 -7.15 3.94 6.90
CA GLY A 26 -8.24 4.19 7.84
C GLY A 26 -9.38 5.01 7.25
N TYR A 27 -9.09 6.20 6.72
CA TYR A 27 -10.14 7.04 6.14
C TYR A 27 -10.55 6.59 4.73
N ILE A 28 -9.64 6.02 3.93
CA ILE A 28 -9.98 5.51 2.58
C ILE A 28 -11.07 4.43 2.68
N ARG A 29 -10.95 3.50 3.63
CA ARG A 29 -11.93 2.42 3.83
C ARG A 29 -13.35 2.92 4.11
N ILE A 30 -13.50 4.12 4.67
CA ILE A 30 -14.81 4.68 5.01
C ILE A 30 -15.45 5.40 3.81
N PHE A 31 -14.66 6.12 2.99
CA PHE A 31 -15.23 6.96 1.91
C PHE A 31 -15.04 6.48 0.50
N TRP A 32 -14.20 5.46 0.28
CA TRP A 32 -13.90 5.00 -1.07
C TRP A 32 -15.18 4.76 -1.87
N GLN A 33 -16.12 3.99 -1.33
CA GLN A 33 -17.39 3.71 -1.99
C GLN A 33 -18.26 4.98 -2.19
N PRO A 34 -18.56 5.81 -1.16
CA PRO A 34 -19.27 7.08 -1.36
C PRO A 34 -18.67 7.99 -2.44
N PHE A 35 -17.34 8.11 -2.49
CA PHE A 35 -16.67 8.93 -3.48
C PHE A 35 -16.80 8.35 -4.89
N VAL A 36 -16.57 7.05 -5.06
CA VAL A 36 -16.72 6.42 -6.37
C VAL A 36 -18.16 6.49 -6.89
N LEU A 37 -19.17 6.40 -6.01
CA LEU A 37 -20.57 6.64 -6.35
C LEU A 37 -20.81 8.07 -6.84
N SER A 38 -20.16 9.08 -6.23
CA SER A 38 -20.30 10.49 -6.65
C SER A 38 -19.75 10.77 -8.07
N LEU A 39 -18.90 9.89 -8.61
CA LEU A 39 -18.45 9.92 -10.02
C LEU A 39 -19.43 9.25 -10.99
N GLY A 40 -20.60 8.81 -10.52
CA GLY A 40 -21.62 8.15 -11.34
C GLY A 40 -21.36 6.66 -11.60
N ILE A 41 -20.38 6.05 -10.92
CA ILE A 41 -20.15 4.60 -11.02
C ILE A 41 -21.20 3.90 -10.16
N SER A 42 -21.92 2.93 -10.74
CA SER A 42 -22.95 2.19 -10.01
C SER A 42 -22.36 1.32 -8.90
N LEU A 43 -23.13 1.05 -7.84
CA LEU A 43 -22.74 0.13 -6.77
C LEU A 43 -22.40 -1.27 -7.31
N ALA A 44 -23.14 -1.76 -8.31
CA ALA A 44 -22.86 -3.06 -8.93
C ALA A 44 -21.47 -3.06 -9.61
N SER A 45 -21.12 -1.99 -10.32
CA SER A 45 -19.81 -1.83 -10.94
C SER A 45 -18.68 -1.77 -9.91
N ILE A 46 -18.87 -1.06 -8.78
CA ILE A 46 -17.89 -1.02 -7.68
C ILE A 46 -17.63 -2.43 -7.14
N ARG A 47 -18.69 -3.19 -6.85
CA ARG A 47 -18.56 -4.55 -6.32
C ARG A 47 -17.91 -5.51 -7.32
N LEU A 48 -18.18 -5.34 -8.61
CA LEU A 48 -17.48 -6.09 -9.65
C LEU A 48 -15.98 -5.76 -9.65
N LEU A 49 -15.62 -4.48 -9.58
CA LEU A 49 -14.22 -4.04 -9.49
C LEU A 49 -13.52 -4.60 -8.25
N GLU A 50 -14.18 -4.62 -7.09
CA GLU A 50 -13.63 -5.20 -5.85
C GLU A 50 -13.51 -6.73 -5.89
N THR A 51 -14.42 -7.40 -6.59
CA THR A 51 -14.37 -8.86 -6.74
C THR A 51 -13.24 -9.28 -7.66
N PHE A 52 -13.05 -8.58 -8.78
CA PHE A 52 -12.01 -8.92 -9.75
C PHE A 52 -10.65 -8.29 -9.45
N SER A 53 -10.62 -7.13 -8.79
CA SER A 53 -9.44 -6.28 -8.60
C SER A 53 -9.44 -5.62 -7.20
N GLY A 54 -8.62 -4.59 -6.95
CA GLY A 54 -8.51 -3.93 -5.64
C GLY A 54 -7.58 -4.67 -4.67
N SER A 55 -7.77 -4.53 -3.35
CA SER A 55 -6.88 -5.20 -2.39
C SER A 55 -7.08 -6.71 -2.27
N SER A 56 -8.31 -7.19 -2.48
CA SER A 56 -8.72 -8.56 -2.15
C SER A 56 -9.42 -9.29 -3.31
N GLY A 57 -9.37 -8.72 -4.52
CA GLY A 57 -9.97 -9.34 -5.69
C GLY A 57 -9.20 -10.56 -6.21
N VAL A 58 -9.80 -11.24 -7.19
CA VAL A 58 -9.23 -12.42 -7.86
C VAL A 58 -7.85 -12.10 -8.45
N LEU A 59 -7.72 -10.98 -9.17
CA LEU A 59 -6.43 -10.57 -9.76
C LEU A 59 -5.35 -10.40 -8.69
N SER A 60 -5.69 -9.74 -7.58
CA SER A 60 -4.77 -9.48 -6.47
C SER A 60 -4.33 -10.78 -5.79
N SER A 61 -5.24 -11.74 -5.66
CA SER A 61 -4.94 -13.06 -5.12
C SER A 61 -3.98 -13.83 -6.03
N VAL A 62 -4.21 -13.79 -7.34
CA VAL A 62 -3.31 -14.39 -8.34
C VAL A 62 -1.92 -13.74 -8.29
N LEU A 63 -1.85 -12.41 -8.23
CA LEU A 63 -0.58 -11.67 -8.17
C LEU A 63 0.21 -11.99 -6.89
N GLN A 64 -0.45 -12.17 -5.76
CA GLN A 64 0.20 -12.58 -4.50
C GLN A 64 0.90 -13.94 -4.60
N LEU A 65 0.33 -14.91 -5.33
CA LEU A 65 0.97 -16.22 -5.54
C LEU A 65 2.33 -16.09 -6.24
N PHE A 66 2.47 -15.11 -7.13
CA PHE A 66 3.72 -14.84 -7.83
C PHE A 66 4.66 -13.94 -7.02
N GLY A 67 4.14 -13.05 -6.18
CA GLY A 67 4.91 -12.07 -5.41
C GLY A 67 6.07 -12.69 -4.62
N GLY A 68 5.81 -13.77 -3.88
CA GLY A 68 6.86 -14.48 -3.12
C GLY A 68 7.99 -15.01 -4.01
N ARG A 69 7.64 -15.83 -5.01
CA ARG A 69 8.63 -16.42 -5.95
C ARG A 69 9.40 -15.38 -6.74
N LEU A 70 8.73 -14.30 -7.12
CA LEU A 70 9.34 -13.20 -7.87
C LEU A 70 10.33 -12.44 -6.97
N SER A 71 10.03 -12.30 -5.69
CA SER A 71 10.91 -11.64 -4.73
C SER A 71 12.18 -12.43 -4.42
N ASP A 72 12.11 -13.76 -4.46
CA ASP A 72 13.29 -14.61 -4.27
C ASP A 72 14.26 -14.50 -5.46
N ARG A 73 13.74 -14.21 -6.67
CA ARG A 73 14.55 -14.03 -7.89
C ARG A 73 15.08 -12.62 -8.08
N PHE A 74 14.23 -11.61 -7.89
CA PHE A 74 14.52 -10.21 -8.19
C PHE A 74 14.92 -9.39 -6.95
N GLY A 75 14.82 -9.98 -5.76
CA GLY A 75 15.09 -9.34 -4.49
C GLY A 75 13.83 -8.71 -3.89
N ARG A 76 13.68 -8.90 -2.57
CA ARG A 76 12.50 -8.47 -1.81
C ARG A 76 12.25 -6.98 -1.86
N LYS A 77 13.33 -6.20 -1.73
CA LYS A 77 13.27 -4.75 -1.72
C LYS A 77 12.74 -4.14 -3.02
N LEU A 78 13.13 -4.70 -4.18
CA LEU A 78 12.64 -4.21 -5.48
C LEU A 78 11.13 -4.37 -5.56
N LEU A 79 10.60 -5.55 -5.20
CA LEU A 79 9.17 -5.79 -5.26
C LEU A 79 8.37 -4.99 -4.24
N CYS A 80 8.89 -4.78 -3.02
CA CYS A 80 8.26 -3.88 -2.05
C CYS A 80 8.18 -2.44 -2.58
N THR A 81 9.27 -1.96 -3.20
CA THR A 81 9.33 -0.62 -3.79
C THR A 81 8.37 -0.47 -4.97
N LEU A 82 8.29 -1.48 -5.85
CA LEU A 82 7.34 -1.49 -6.96
C LEU A 82 5.89 -1.52 -6.49
N GLY A 83 5.58 -2.32 -5.46
CA GLY A 83 4.24 -2.36 -4.90
C GLY A 83 3.82 -1.00 -4.34
N SER A 84 4.70 -0.38 -3.55
CA SER A 84 4.48 0.97 -3.01
C SER A 84 4.33 2.02 -4.12
N PHE A 85 5.16 1.95 -5.17
CA PHE A 85 5.05 2.81 -6.35
C PHE A 85 3.69 2.68 -7.05
N PHE A 86 3.19 1.45 -7.26
CA PHE A 86 1.86 1.24 -7.82
C PHE A 86 0.75 1.79 -6.93
N LEU A 87 0.94 1.76 -5.61
CA LEU A 87 -0.04 2.30 -4.67
C LEU A 87 -0.05 3.84 -4.66
N VAL A 88 1.12 4.49 -4.79
CA VAL A 88 1.21 5.95 -5.06
C VAL A 88 0.43 6.30 -6.32
N LEU A 89 0.68 5.57 -7.42
CA LEU A 89 -0.02 5.80 -8.69
C LEU A 89 -1.52 5.54 -8.58
N CYS A 90 -1.94 4.51 -7.85
CA CYS A 90 -3.35 4.21 -7.61
C CYS A 90 -4.08 5.43 -7.05
N TRP A 91 -3.55 6.04 -5.98
CA TRP A 91 -4.18 7.20 -5.36
C TRP A 91 -4.11 8.46 -6.23
N LEU A 92 -3.01 8.67 -6.98
CA LEU A 92 -2.90 9.78 -7.93
C LEU A 92 -3.91 9.66 -9.07
N VAL A 93 -4.01 8.49 -9.70
CA VAL A 93 -4.95 8.25 -10.81
C VAL A 93 -6.38 8.39 -10.31
N ALA A 94 -6.69 7.90 -9.11
CA ALA A 94 -7.98 8.11 -8.49
C ALA A 94 -8.27 9.60 -8.28
N ALA A 95 -7.32 10.37 -7.73
CA ALA A 95 -7.47 11.82 -7.55
C ALA A 95 -7.73 12.54 -8.89
N ILE A 96 -6.98 12.18 -9.94
CA ILE A 96 -7.16 12.73 -11.29
C ILE A 96 -8.58 12.41 -11.80
N ALA A 97 -9.09 11.19 -11.58
CA ALA A 97 -10.45 10.80 -11.97
C ALA A 97 -11.52 11.78 -11.45
N PHE A 98 -11.35 12.27 -10.22
CA PHE A 98 -12.22 13.27 -9.61
C PHE A 98 -12.02 14.68 -10.16
N VAL A 99 -10.78 15.08 -10.50
CA VAL A 99 -10.50 16.40 -11.06
C VAL A 99 -11.07 16.56 -12.47
N ILE A 100 -10.91 15.54 -13.32
CA ILE A 100 -11.35 15.62 -14.73
C ILE A 100 -12.72 14.99 -14.98
N HIS A 101 -13.40 14.51 -13.92
CA HIS A 101 -14.68 13.80 -13.99
C HIS A 101 -14.68 12.65 -15.01
N ARG A 102 -13.68 11.77 -14.92
CA ARG A 102 -13.52 10.59 -15.79
C ARG A 102 -13.55 9.30 -14.97
N SER A 103 -14.72 8.72 -14.85
CA SER A 103 -14.98 7.49 -14.07
C SER A 103 -14.16 6.29 -14.52
N PHE A 104 -13.81 6.16 -15.81
CA PHE A 104 -13.00 5.04 -16.29
C PHE A 104 -11.61 4.96 -15.63
N LEU A 105 -11.05 6.09 -15.15
CA LEU A 105 -9.77 6.11 -14.45
C LEU A 105 -9.84 5.39 -13.08
N ILE A 106 -11.03 5.21 -12.51
CA ILE A 106 -11.20 4.38 -11.32
C ILE A 106 -10.86 2.92 -11.63
N ILE A 107 -11.18 2.42 -12.83
CA ILE A 107 -10.80 1.06 -13.25
C ILE A 107 -9.27 0.91 -13.26
N VAL A 108 -8.58 1.89 -13.82
CA VAL A 108 -7.11 1.93 -13.84
C VAL A 108 -6.55 1.96 -12.41
N SER A 109 -7.18 2.73 -11.51
CA SER A 109 -6.79 2.79 -10.09
C SER A 109 -6.95 1.43 -9.40
N TYR A 110 -8.04 0.70 -9.64
CA TYR A 110 -8.23 -0.65 -9.12
C TYR A 110 -7.16 -1.63 -9.60
N LEU A 111 -6.79 -1.58 -10.89
CA LEU A 111 -5.72 -2.42 -11.44
C LEU A 111 -4.36 -2.12 -10.80
N LEU A 112 -4.05 -0.84 -10.58
CA LEU A 112 -2.84 -0.41 -9.87
C LEU A 112 -2.86 -0.87 -8.42
N TRP A 113 -4.02 -0.82 -7.76
CA TRP A 113 -4.18 -1.36 -6.41
C TRP A 113 -3.91 -2.87 -6.40
N SER A 114 -4.48 -3.64 -7.34
CA SER A 114 -4.17 -5.07 -7.48
C SER A 114 -2.69 -5.33 -7.69
N ALA A 115 -2.04 -4.55 -8.55
CA ALA A 115 -0.60 -4.64 -8.76
C ALA A 115 0.19 -4.40 -7.47
N SER A 116 -0.18 -3.40 -6.66
CA SER A 116 0.54 -3.13 -5.40
C SER A 116 0.59 -4.30 -4.42
N VAL A 117 -0.45 -5.16 -4.44
CA VAL A 117 -0.62 -6.28 -3.50
C VAL A 117 0.44 -7.36 -3.70
N LEU A 118 1.16 -7.37 -4.84
CA LEU A 118 2.33 -8.25 -5.05
C LEU A 118 3.41 -8.08 -3.96
N ALA A 119 3.46 -6.91 -3.31
CA ALA A 119 4.42 -6.62 -2.25
C ALA A 119 4.05 -7.22 -0.89
N LEU A 120 2.78 -7.59 -0.63
CA LEU A 120 2.36 -8.09 0.69
C LEU A 120 3.12 -9.35 1.14
N PRO A 121 3.14 -10.46 0.38
CA PRO A 121 3.89 -11.65 0.81
C PRO A 121 5.39 -11.39 0.91
N VAL A 122 5.90 -10.40 0.17
CA VAL A 122 7.30 -10.02 0.18
C VAL A 122 7.67 -9.24 1.43
N LEU A 123 6.78 -8.35 1.90
CA LEU A 123 6.93 -7.62 3.15
C LEU A 123 6.91 -8.58 4.34
N ASP A 124 6.00 -9.55 4.34
CA ASP A 124 5.92 -10.58 5.38
C ASP A 124 7.17 -11.44 5.40
N ALA A 125 7.61 -11.93 4.25
CA ALA A 125 8.85 -12.68 4.16
C ALA A 125 10.02 -11.80 4.67
N ALA A 126 10.15 -10.57 4.18
CA ALA A 126 11.22 -9.66 4.59
C ALA A 126 11.24 -9.45 6.10
N LEU A 127 10.09 -9.33 6.76
CA LEU A 127 10.02 -9.24 8.21
C LEU A 127 10.51 -10.54 8.88
N ALA A 128 10.09 -11.70 8.38
CA ALA A 128 10.45 -13.01 8.93
C ALA A 128 11.95 -13.33 8.84
N ASP A 129 12.63 -12.86 7.78
CA ASP A 129 14.08 -13.02 7.59
C ASP A 129 14.90 -12.16 8.57
N ASN A 130 14.34 -11.04 9.03
CA ASN A 130 15.01 -10.09 9.92
C ASN A 130 14.87 -10.42 11.41
N VAL A 131 13.99 -11.36 11.75
CA VAL A 131 13.54 -11.55 13.13
C VAL A 131 13.79 -13.00 13.55
N LYS A 132 14.42 -13.16 14.72
CA LYS A 132 14.61 -14.46 15.37
C LYS A 132 13.26 -15.13 15.58
N GLU A 133 13.19 -16.44 15.37
CA GLU A 133 11.95 -17.21 15.44
C GLU A 133 11.15 -16.96 16.72
N SER A 134 11.81 -16.89 17.89
CA SER A 134 11.19 -16.63 19.20
C SER A 134 10.53 -15.25 19.32
N GLU A 135 10.98 -14.25 18.55
CA GLU A 135 10.49 -12.87 18.61
C GLU A 135 9.52 -12.54 17.46
N ARG A 136 9.31 -13.46 16.50
CA ARG A 136 8.51 -13.19 15.29
C ARG A 136 7.11 -12.70 15.63
N SER A 137 6.38 -13.43 16.49
CA SER A 137 5.01 -13.08 16.88
C SER A 137 4.93 -11.67 17.48
N ARG A 138 5.88 -11.32 18.35
CA ARG A 138 5.98 -9.99 18.96
C ARG A 138 6.22 -8.91 17.91
N VAL A 139 7.16 -9.12 17.00
CA VAL A 139 7.49 -8.12 15.96
C VAL A 139 6.33 -7.95 14.97
N TYR A 140 5.69 -9.05 14.53
CA TYR A 140 4.48 -8.97 13.70
C TYR A 140 3.37 -8.18 14.40
N SER A 141 3.17 -8.40 15.70
CA SER A 141 2.18 -7.66 16.48
C SER A 141 2.49 -6.16 16.53
N VAL A 142 3.76 -5.78 16.70
CA VAL A 142 4.17 -4.36 16.67
C VAL A 142 3.96 -3.74 15.29
N VAL A 143 4.31 -4.44 14.21
CA VAL A 143 4.08 -3.96 12.84
C VAL A 143 2.59 -3.81 12.54
N LEU A 144 1.76 -4.77 12.97
CA LEU A 144 0.31 -4.70 12.84
C LEU A 144 -0.27 -3.52 13.62
N LEU A 145 0.14 -3.34 14.89
CA LEU A 145 -0.30 -2.20 15.70
C LEU A 145 0.11 -0.87 15.08
N ALA A 146 1.30 -0.80 14.49
CA ALA A 146 1.75 0.37 13.76
C ALA A 146 0.80 0.73 12.62
N ASN A 147 0.18 -0.25 11.95
CA ASN A 147 -0.84 0.00 10.92
C ASN A 147 -2.23 0.31 11.51
N VAL A 148 -2.70 -0.53 12.43
CA VAL A 148 -4.08 -0.49 12.94
C VAL A 148 -4.35 0.77 13.74
N VAL A 149 -3.43 1.19 14.61
CA VAL A 149 -3.66 2.36 15.49
C VAL A 149 -3.89 3.64 14.67
N PRO A 150 -3.02 4.02 13.72
CA PRO A 150 -3.29 5.15 12.83
C PRO A 150 -4.58 4.98 12.01
N ALA A 151 -4.84 3.78 11.47
CA ALA A 151 -6.04 3.51 10.68
C ALA A 151 -7.33 3.68 11.49
N SER A 152 -7.35 3.25 12.75
CA SER A 152 -8.49 3.45 13.64
C SER A 152 -8.71 4.92 13.96
N ILE A 153 -7.64 5.68 14.22
CA ILE A 153 -7.73 7.12 14.50
C ILE A 153 -8.29 7.85 13.29
N THR A 154 -7.70 7.67 12.10
CA THR A 154 -8.15 8.38 10.91
C THR A 154 -9.50 7.88 10.40
N GLY A 155 -9.82 6.60 10.59
CA GLY A 155 -11.13 6.01 10.36
C GLY A 155 -12.22 6.58 11.27
N PHE A 156 -11.92 6.84 12.54
CA PHE A 156 -12.86 7.49 13.47
C PHE A 156 -13.17 8.93 13.05
N PHE A 157 -12.15 9.70 12.67
CA PHE A 157 -12.32 11.09 12.23
C PHE A 157 -12.73 11.22 10.75
N ALA A 158 -12.83 10.09 10.05
CA ALA A 158 -13.12 10.03 8.63
C ALA A 158 -14.34 10.89 8.29
N GLY A 159 -15.47 10.74 9.02
CA GLY A 159 -16.72 11.47 8.76
C GLY A 159 -16.52 12.96 8.54
N ASN A 160 -15.87 13.58 9.53
CA ASN A 160 -15.58 15.00 9.53
C ASN A 160 -14.54 15.40 8.46
N LEU A 161 -13.57 14.52 8.17
CA LEU A 161 -12.56 14.75 7.15
C LEU A 161 -13.19 14.79 5.75
N ALA A 162 -14.08 13.85 5.42
CA ALA A 162 -14.68 13.80 4.09
C ALA A 162 -15.61 14.96 3.80
N THR A 163 -16.44 15.37 4.76
CA THR A 163 -17.38 16.49 4.57
C THR A 163 -16.67 17.81 4.29
N LYS A 164 -15.46 18.01 4.84
CA LYS A 164 -14.69 19.25 4.68
C LYS A 164 -13.71 19.24 3.50
N SER A 165 -13.09 18.10 3.23
CA SER A 165 -11.93 18.02 2.34
C SER A 165 -12.23 17.54 0.92
N GLY A 166 -13.35 16.81 0.73
CA GLY A 166 -13.68 16.18 -0.54
C GLY A 166 -12.72 15.06 -0.97
N PRO A 167 -13.00 14.38 -2.10
CA PRO A 167 -12.25 13.20 -2.53
C PRO A 167 -10.82 13.51 -2.97
N VAL A 168 -10.62 14.60 -3.72
CA VAL A 168 -9.32 14.94 -4.30
C VAL A 168 -8.27 15.15 -3.21
N LEU A 169 -8.56 15.95 -2.18
CA LEU A 169 -7.59 16.22 -1.11
C LEU A 169 -7.22 14.96 -0.33
N LEU A 170 -8.19 14.11 0.00
CA LEU A 170 -7.96 12.89 0.76
C LEU A 170 -7.16 11.84 -0.03
N LEU A 171 -7.37 11.75 -1.35
CA LEU A 171 -6.61 10.87 -2.23
C LEU A 171 -5.19 11.40 -2.47
N LEU A 172 -5.00 12.71 -2.60
CA LEU A 172 -3.67 13.32 -2.67
C LEU A 172 -2.91 13.13 -1.35
N LEU A 173 -3.58 13.24 -0.21
CA LEU A 173 -2.97 12.94 1.09
C LEU A 173 -2.58 11.46 1.20
N ALA A 174 -3.40 10.54 0.67
CA ALA A 174 -3.07 9.11 0.64
C ALA A 174 -1.84 8.85 -0.23
N SER A 175 -1.80 9.47 -1.41
CA SER A 175 -0.64 9.42 -2.31
C SER A 175 0.62 10.00 -1.66
N LEU A 176 0.50 11.12 -0.94
CA LEU A 176 1.62 11.73 -0.22
C LEU A 176 2.16 10.81 0.87
N LEU A 177 1.28 10.25 1.71
CA LEU A 177 1.68 9.35 2.80
C LEU A 177 2.33 8.06 2.25
N GLU A 178 1.76 7.48 1.20
CA GLU A 178 2.35 6.34 0.51
C GLU A 178 3.67 6.72 -0.19
N GLY A 179 3.77 7.93 -0.74
CA GLY A 179 4.99 8.46 -1.34
C GLY A 179 6.12 8.65 -0.31
N LEU A 180 5.79 9.09 0.91
CA LEU A 180 6.74 9.11 2.02
C LEU A 180 7.19 7.68 2.39
N GLY A 181 6.26 6.72 2.37
CA GLY A 181 6.56 5.30 2.52
C GLY A 181 7.53 4.79 1.45
N LEU A 182 7.25 5.09 0.18
CA LEU A 182 8.11 4.77 -0.96
C LEU A 182 9.52 5.38 -0.80
N LEU A 183 9.60 6.65 -0.41
CA LEU A 183 10.88 7.32 -0.15
C LEU A 183 11.68 6.64 0.97
N LEU A 184 11.02 6.13 2.01
CA LEU A 184 11.69 5.35 3.05
C LEU A 184 12.26 4.04 2.50
N LEU A 185 11.52 3.33 1.64
CA LEU A 185 12.00 2.11 0.98
C LEU A 185 13.17 2.40 0.01
N LEU A 186 13.11 3.52 -0.71
CA LEU A 186 14.16 4.00 -1.62
C LEU A 186 15.39 4.56 -0.92
N LYS A 187 15.27 5.23 0.23
CA LYS A 187 16.43 5.75 0.98
C LYS A 187 17.34 4.62 1.43
N VAL A 188 16.74 3.49 1.82
CA VAL A 188 17.49 2.26 2.10
C VAL A 188 18.17 1.75 0.83
N PHE A 189 17.64 2.01 -0.37
CA PHE A 189 18.22 1.67 -1.69
C PHE A 189 19.46 2.50 -2.02
N VAL A 190 19.35 3.83 -1.95
CA VAL A 190 20.41 4.74 -2.38
C VAL A 190 21.63 4.68 -1.46
N LEU A 191 21.45 4.66 -0.13
CA LEU A 191 22.57 4.63 0.82
C LEU A 191 23.52 3.43 0.65
N HIS A 192 23.12 2.40 -0.08
CA HIS A 192 23.93 1.21 -0.30
C HIS A 192 24.62 1.16 -1.67
N LEU A 193 24.22 2.03 -2.62
CA LEU A 193 24.89 2.23 -3.92
C LEU A 193 26.16 3.07 -3.79
N TRP A 194 26.25 3.91 -2.76
CA TRP A 194 27.42 4.77 -2.47
C TRP A 194 28.51 4.09 -1.63
N CYS A 195 28.37 2.79 -1.33
CA CYS A 195 29.39 1.98 -0.66
C CYS A 195 30.17 1.07 -1.64
N PHE A 196 30.11 1.35 -2.94
CA PHE A 196 30.95 0.74 -3.97
C PHE A 196 31.89 1.78 -4.55
#